data_AF-A0A7V9KYE1-F1
#
_entry.id   AF-A0A7V9KYE1-F1
#
_cell.length_a   1.000
_cell.length_b   1.000
_cell.length_c   1.000
_cell.angle_alpha   90.00
_cell.angle_beta   90.00
_cell.angle_gamma   90.00
#
_symmetry.space_group_name_H-M   'P 1'
#
loop_
_entity.id
_entity.type
_entity.pdbx_description
1 polymer ?
#
loop_
_entity_poly.entity_id
_entity_poly.type
_entity_poly.pdbx_seq_one_letter_code
_entity_poly.pdbx_strand_id
1 'polypeptide(L)'
;MKKLIALIAGLVLTGSLGFVLAGCGADKSAKSAGNVPSAAAGTGATGSEGETVSEPPATETASTGETLGETVGGEERLMMYQVWFMQGEILAPVERVHDFSRRVGTIALQDLLAGPHGDEAAEGFGTAIPEGTQVLGLSIEDRIATADLSSEFETGGGSLSMFARLGQVACTLDQFETVDGVLFELDGEPVDVFSGEGIILDHPVTCDDYADIVPAITVEQPHDGQEVESPVLVKGTANVFEANVTVQILDSRGRQIATTFTTATCGTGCRGDYAVNVSFQVDREQPGTIVVHDDDAAGTGTPPHSVRIPVTLLP
;
A
#
# COMPACT_ATOMS: atom_id res chain seq x y z
N MET A 1 -50.58 -40.25 -19.60
CA MET A 1 -51.94 -40.33 -19.04
C MET A 1 -52.02 -39.38 -17.85
N LYS A 2 -52.98 -38.44 -17.93
CA LYS A 2 -53.78 -37.83 -16.85
C LYS A 2 -53.04 -37.35 -15.57
N LYS A 3 -52.83 -36.03 -15.39
CA LYS A 3 -53.80 -34.97 -14.97
C LYS A 3 -53.99 -34.90 -13.44
N LEU A 4 -53.63 -33.77 -12.83
CA LEU A 4 -54.48 -32.84 -12.02
C LEU A 4 -53.59 -31.65 -11.59
N ILE A 5 -53.72 -30.42 -12.12
CA ILE A 5 -54.75 -29.37 -11.89
C ILE A 5 -54.64 -28.82 -10.46
N ALA A 6 -53.99 -27.66 -10.27
CA ALA A 6 -54.55 -26.29 -10.16
C ALA A 6 -55.18 -26.03 -8.76
N LEU A 7 -55.24 -24.85 -8.14
CA LEU A 7 -55.48 -23.48 -8.62
C LEU A 7 -55.52 -22.57 -7.35
N ILE A 8 -55.47 -21.24 -7.53
CA ILE A 8 -55.99 -20.15 -6.64
C ILE A 8 -54.98 -19.57 -5.62
N ALA A 9 -54.84 -18.28 -5.40
CA ALA A 9 -55.21 -17.02 -6.09
C ALA A 9 -54.55 -15.88 -5.31
N GLY A 10 -54.51 -14.70 -5.94
CA GLY A 10 -53.83 -13.51 -5.46
C GLY A 10 -54.31 -12.95 -4.12
N LEU A 11 -53.42 -12.16 -3.52
CA LEU A 11 -53.80 -11.04 -2.66
C LEU A 11 -52.93 -9.84 -3.05
N VAL A 12 -53.53 -8.93 -3.82
CA VAL A 12 -53.08 -7.56 -3.98
C VAL A 12 -53.57 -6.81 -2.75
N LEU A 13 -52.65 -6.23 -1.96
CA LEU A 13 -53.00 -5.22 -0.97
C LEU A 13 -52.26 -3.92 -1.27
N THR A 14 -53.01 -2.99 -1.81
CA THR A 14 -52.76 -1.55 -1.85
C THR A 14 -52.74 -0.98 -0.44
N GLY A 15 -51.73 -0.17 -0.12
CA GLY A 15 -51.63 0.56 1.15
C GLY A 15 -50.70 1.76 1.01
N SER A 16 -51.24 2.82 0.41
CA SER A 16 -50.67 4.16 0.36
C SER A 16 -50.58 4.83 1.74
N LEU A 17 -49.71 5.86 1.81
CA LEU A 17 -49.83 7.11 2.57
C LEU A 17 -48.84 7.30 3.75
N GLY A 18 -47.92 8.26 3.56
CA GLY A 18 -47.03 8.76 4.62
C GLY A 18 -45.94 9.73 4.16
N PHE A 19 -46.23 10.66 3.23
CA PHE A 19 -45.35 11.78 2.93
C PHE A 19 -45.49 12.84 4.04
N VAL A 20 -44.42 13.13 4.77
CA VAL A 20 -44.33 14.33 5.62
C VAL A 20 -43.42 15.33 4.92
N LEU A 21 -44.06 16.30 4.27
CA LEU A 21 -43.44 17.55 3.83
C LEU A 21 -43.39 18.49 5.04
N ALA A 22 -42.19 18.71 5.58
CA ALA A 22 -41.89 19.92 6.34
C ALA A 22 -41.21 20.90 5.39
N GLY A 23 -42.00 21.83 4.84
CA GLY A 23 -41.48 23.02 4.19
C GLY A 23 -41.37 24.16 5.19
N CYS A 24 -40.33 24.98 5.04
CA CYS A 24 -40.37 26.44 5.14
C CYS A 24 -38.99 27.03 4.84
N GLY A 25 -38.94 28.02 3.93
CA GLY A 25 -37.88 29.03 3.93
C GLY A 25 -37.13 29.20 2.62
N ALA A 26 -37.77 29.83 1.64
CA ALA A 26 -37.11 30.38 0.46
C ALA A 26 -36.38 31.71 0.77
N ASP A 27 -35.41 32.00 -0.09
CA ASP A 27 -34.86 33.32 -0.43
C ASP A 27 -33.83 33.96 0.51
N LYS A 28 -32.55 33.91 0.10
CA LYS A 28 -31.83 35.07 -0.47
C LYS A 28 -30.35 34.75 -0.72
N SER A 29 -29.99 34.75 -2.01
CA SER A 29 -28.71 35.19 -2.59
C SER A 29 -27.59 35.55 -1.60
N ALA A 30 -26.64 34.65 -1.37
CA ALA A 30 -25.34 35.02 -0.82
C ALA A 30 -24.46 35.54 -1.96
N LYS A 31 -24.27 36.87 -1.99
CA LYS A 31 -23.32 37.54 -2.89
C LYS A 31 -21.89 37.36 -2.37
N SER A 32 -20.98 37.20 -3.33
CA SER A 32 -19.53 37.21 -3.19
C SER A 32 -19.03 38.29 -2.23
N ALA A 33 -18.16 37.90 -1.30
CA ALA A 33 -17.33 38.82 -0.53
C ALA A 33 -16.21 39.32 -1.44
N GLY A 34 -16.48 40.42 -2.14
CA GLY A 34 -15.49 41.14 -2.93
C GLY A 34 -14.33 41.69 -2.09
N ASN A 35 -13.26 41.99 -2.81
CA ASN A 35 -11.93 42.32 -2.33
C ASN A 35 -11.87 43.53 -1.38
N VAL A 36 -10.95 43.47 -0.42
CA VAL A 36 -10.60 44.58 0.47
C VAL A 36 -9.62 45.53 -0.24
N PRO A 37 -9.89 46.85 -0.31
CA PRO A 37 -8.99 47.81 -0.93
C PRO A 37 -8.01 48.49 0.05
N SER A 38 -6.75 48.56 -0.39
CA SER A 38 -5.83 49.72 -0.45
C SER A 38 -5.58 50.60 0.79
N ALA A 39 -4.31 50.77 1.15
CA ALA A 39 -3.62 52.06 0.97
C ALA A 39 -2.08 51.93 0.97
N ALA A 40 -1.50 52.25 -0.19
CA ALA A 40 -0.38 53.17 -0.46
C ALA A 40 0.20 53.95 0.74
N ALA A 41 1.42 54.49 0.75
CA ALA A 41 2.60 54.53 -0.10
C ALA A 41 3.63 55.35 0.70
N GLY A 42 4.93 55.19 0.44
CA GLY A 42 5.97 55.96 1.14
C GLY A 42 7.35 55.81 0.53
N THR A 43 7.52 56.46 -0.61
CA THR A 43 8.73 56.70 -1.42
C THR A 43 9.92 57.24 -0.60
N GLY A 44 11.15 56.90 -1.01
CA GLY A 44 12.34 57.67 -0.65
C GLY A 44 13.67 57.01 -1.04
N ALA A 45 14.31 57.53 -2.07
CA ALA A 45 15.48 56.96 -2.74
C ALA A 45 16.84 57.48 -2.23
N THR A 46 17.89 56.74 -2.64
CA THR A 46 19.27 57.16 -3.00
C THR A 46 20.27 57.59 -1.92
N GLY A 47 21.45 56.95 -1.96
CA GLY A 47 22.69 57.40 -1.34
C GLY A 47 23.81 56.37 -1.53
N SER A 48 24.72 56.64 -2.47
CA SER A 48 25.91 55.86 -2.84
C SER A 48 27.10 56.31 -2.02
N GLU A 49 27.95 55.39 -1.56
CA GLU A 49 29.40 55.61 -1.45
C GLU A 49 30.13 54.28 -1.29
N GLY A 50 31.16 54.08 -2.12
CA GLY A 50 32.08 52.95 -2.02
C GLY A 50 33.31 53.33 -1.23
N GLU A 51 33.97 52.33 -0.63
CA GLU A 51 35.38 52.41 -0.31
C GLU A 51 36.02 51.03 -0.45
N THR A 52 37.15 51.04 -1.14
CA THR A 52 38.08 49.94 -1.42
C THR A 52 38.90 49.66 -0.15
N VAL A 53 39.49 48.46 -0.01
CA VAL A 53 40.90 48.23 0.39
C VAL A 53 41.17 46.72 0.65
N SER A 54 42.03 46.17 -0.23
CA SER A 54 43.18 45.27 -0.02
C SER A 54 43.10 43.86 0.61
N GLU A 55 43.41 42.87 -0.23
CA GLU A 55 44.23 41.65 0.02
C GLU A 55 45.74 42.02 0.13
N PRO A 56 46.77 41.14 0.41
CA PRO A 56 46.86 39.69 0.75
C PRO A 56 47.94 39.41 1.87
N PRO A 57 48.63 38.23 2.05
CA PRO A 57 48.51 36.87 1.47
C PRO A 57 48.62 35.63 2.44
N ALA A 58 48.28 34.46 1.87
CA ALA A 58 48.78 33.08 2.01
C ALA A 58 49.15 32.45 3.38
N THR A 59 48.57 31.27 3.65
CA THR A 59 49.30 30.10 4.17
C THR A 59 48.67 28.81 3.62
N GLU A 60 49.44 28.10 2.81
CA GLU A 60 49.20 26.72 2.41
C GLU A 60 49.28 25.82 3.65
N THR A 61 48.33 24.91 3.80
CA THR A 61 48.58 23.64 4.50
C THR A 61 47.93 22.55 3.68
N ALA A 62 48.78 21.89 2.89
CA ALA A 62 48.50 20.59 2.32
C ALA A 62 48.29 19.60 3.48
N SER A 63 47.09 19.02 3.57
CA SER A 63 46.87 17.81 4.34
C SER A 63 46.68 16.67 3.34
N THR A 64 47.79 16.02 3.03
CA THR A 64 47.82 14.66 2.48
C THR A 64 47.32 13.73 3.59
N GLY A 65 46.04 13.38 3.53
CA GLY A 65 45.45 12.28 4.30
C GLY A 65 45.46 11.04 3.44
N GLU A 66 46.41 10.15 3.71
CA GLU A 66 46.51 8.80 3.16
C GLU A 66 45.18 8.05 3.16
N THR A 67 44.98 7.34 2.06
CA THR A 67 44.02 6.26 1.90
C THR A 67 44.20 5.21 2.99
N LEU A 68 43.21 5.09 3.87
CA LEU A 68 42.89 3.82 4.50
C LEU A 68 41.57 3.38 3.89
N GLY A 69 41.68 2.50 2.90
CA GLY A 69 40.56 1.67 2.48
C GLY A 69 40.15 0.84 3.67
N GLU A 70 39.16 1.32 4.41
CA GLU A 70 38.43 0.51 5.36
C GLU A 70 37.56 -0.43 4.52
N THR A 71 38.12 -1.60 4.22
CA THR A 71 37.32 -2.79 3.93
C THR A 71 36.50 -3.08 5.18
N VAL A 72 35.37 -2.38 5.30
CA VAL A 72 34.26 -2.85 6.14
C VAL A 72 33.78 -4.11 5.45
N GLY A 73 34.16 -5.26 5.99
CA GLY A 73 33.42 -6.50 5.78
C GLY A 73 32.03 -6.28 6.34
N GLY A 74 31.16 -5.67 5.53
CA GLY A 74 29.75 -5.62 5.81
C GLY A 74 29.23 -7.03 5.59
N GLU A 75 28.74 -7.67 6.65
CA GLU A 75 27.81 -8.77 6.49
C GLU A 75 26.77 -8.31 5.46
N GLU A 76 26.58 -9.10 4.40
CA GLU A 76 25.59 -8.86 3.35
C GLU A 76 24.22 -8.85 4.04
N ARG A 77 23.80 -7.66 4.52
CA ARG A 77 22.52 -7.50 5.17
C ARG A 77 21.51 -7.52 4.05
N LEU A 78 20.71 -8.56 3.99
CA LEU A 78 19.57 -8.63 3.08
C LEU A 78 18.40 -7.85 3.66
N MET A 79 17.55 -7.34 2.78
CA MET A 79 16.23 -6.82 3.09
C MET A 79 15.19 -7.55 2.25
N MET A 80 14.01 -7.74 2.84
CA MET A 80 12.84 -8.32 2.18
C MET A 80 11.77 -7.25 2.08
N TYR A 81 11.02 -7.26 0.98
CA TYR A 81 9.91 -6.34 0.71
C TYR A 81 8.97 -6.99 -0.30
N GLN A 82 7.74 -6.49 -0.35
CA GLN A 82 6.69 -6.97 -1.22
C GLN A 82 6.56 -6.09 -2.46
N VAL A 83 6.25 -6.69 -3.60
CA VAL A 83 5.86 -6.00 -4.82
C VAL A 83 4.47 -6.49 -5.20
N TRP A 84 3.54 -5.57 -5.43
CA TRP A 84 2.13 -5.90 -5.64
C TRP A 84 1.79 -6.04 -7.12
N PHE A 85 1.45 -7.26 -7.53
CA PHE A 85 1.05 -7.61 -8.88
C PHE A 85 -0.42 -7.97 -8.96
N MET A 86 -0.95 -8.02 -10.18
CA MET A 86 -2.28 -8.58 -10.43
C MET A 86 -2.21 -10.10 -10.40
N GLN A 87 -3.17 -10.76 -9.75
CA GLN A 87 -3.43 -12.19 -9.89
C GLN A 87 -4.93 -12.38 -10.18
N GLY A 88 -5.28 -12.55 -11.46
CA GLY A 88 -6.66 -12.43 -11.89
C GLY A 88 -7.14 -10.97 -11.83
N GLU A 89 -8.19 -10.70 -11.05
CA GLU A 89 -8.80 -9.36 -10.90
C GLU A 89 -8.40 -8.65 -9.59
N ILE A 90 -7.58 -9.29 -8.76
CA ILE A 90 -7.11 -8.74 -7.48
C ILE A 90 -5.61 -8.49 -7.50
N LEU A 91 -5.16 -7.61 -6.61
CA LEU A 91 -3.77 -7.38 -6.27
C LEU A 91 -3.29 -8.48 -5.31
N ALA A 92 -2.02 -8.87 -5.43
CA ALA A 92 -1.39 -9.83 -4.56
C ALA A 92 0.10 -9.49 -4.37
N PRO A 93 0.63 -9.56 -3.14
CA PRO A 93 2.04 -9.29 -2.89
C PRO A 93 2.91 -10.47 -3.36
N VAL A 94 4.08 -10.14 -3.91
CA VAL A 94 5.14 -11.09 -4.20
C VAL A 94 6.41 -10.62 -3.50
N GLU A 95 7.07 -11.53 -2.80
CA GLU A 95 8.27 -11.21 -2.05
C GLU A 95 9.47 -10.95 -2.97
N ARG A 96 10.33 -10.03 -2.55
CA ARG A 96 11.62 -9.70 -3.16
C ARG A 96 12.68 -9.69 -2.08
N VAL A 97 13.90 -10.07 -2.47
CA VAL A 97 15.08 -10.03 -1.62
C VAL A 97 16.13 -9.20 -2.33
N HIS A 98 16.72 -8.26 -1.61
CA HIS A 98 17.78 -7.42 -2.14
C HIS A 98 18.82 -7.13 -1.06
N ASP A 99 20.04 -6.77 -1.47
CA ASP A 99 21.02 -6.19 -0.55
C ASP A 99 20.45 -4.93 0.11
N PHE A 100 20.76 -4.74 1.39
CA PHE A 100 20.26 -3.60 2.15
C PHE A 100 20.62 -2.29 1.44
N SER A 101 19.59 -1.50 1.18
CA SER A 101 19.72 -0.19 0.57
C SER A 101 18.82 0.82 1.26
N ARG A 102 19.33 2.04 1.44
CA ARG A 102 18.52 3.16 1.93
C ARG A 102 17.49 3.66 0.90
N ARG A 103 17.57 3.18 -0.35
CA ARG A 103 16.64 3.51 -1.44
C ARG A 103 15.68 2.36 -1.76
N VAL A 104 15.28 1.58 -0.74
CA VAL A 104 14.40 0.41 -0.91
C VAL A 104 13.10 0.74 -1.64
N GLY A 105 12.48 1.88 -1.38
CA GLY A 105 11.27 2.30 -2.11
C GLY A 105 11.50 2.47 -3.62
N THR A 106 12.65 3.03 -4.03
CA THR A 106 12.99 3.13 -5.46
C THR A 106 13.21 1.76 -6.07
N ILE A 107 13.88 0.86 -5.34
CA ILE A 107 14.12 -0.53 -5.79
C ILE A 107 12.79 -1.27 -5.94
N ALA A 108 11.88 -1.15 -4.97
CA ALA A 108 10.57 -1.77 -5.01
C ALA A 108 9.73 -1.30 -6.22
N LEU A 109 9.77 0.00 -6.54
CA LEU A 109 9.13 0.51 -7.77
C LEU A 109 9.80 -0.01 -9.04
N GLN A 110 11.13 -0.10 -9.07
CA GLN A 110 11.85 -0.64 -10.22
C GLN A 110 11.49 -2.11 -10.47
N ASP A 111 11.43 -2.92 -9.41
CA ASP A 111 11.00 -4.31 -9.49
C ASP A 111 9.53 -4.43 -9.90
N LEU A 112 8.67 -3.52 -9.41
CA LEU A 112 7.27 -3.46 -9.82
C LEU A 112 7.12 -3.18 -11.33
N LEU A 113 7.85 -2.20 -11.84
CA LEU A 113 7.82 -1.80 -13.24
C LEU A 113 8.49 -2.85 -14.15
N ALA A 114 9.45 -3.62 -13.64
CA ALA A 114 10.02 -4.75 -14.35
C ALA A 114 9.00 -5.89 -14.58
N GLY A 115 7.93 -5.92 -13.78
CA GLY A 115 6.88 -6.92 -13.89
C GLY A 115 7.20 -8.23 -13.16
N PRO A 116 6.25 -9.19 -13.17
CA PRO A 116 6.47 -10.50 -12.57
C PRO A 116 7.56 -11.29 -13.31
N HIS A 117 8.34 -12.05 -12.56
CA HIS A 117 9.32 -12.98 -13.13
C HIS A 117 8.65 -14.15 -13.87
N GLY A 118 9.39 -14.90 -14.67
CA GLY A 118 8.85 -15.97 -15.51
C GLY A 118 8.07 -17.05 -14.74
N ASP A 119 8.54 -17.44 -13.55
CA ASP A 119 7.86 -18.42 -12.70
C ASP A 119 6.58 -17.83 -12.08
N GLU A 120 6.62 -16.57 -11.63
CA GLU A 120 5.46 -15.83 -11.11
C GLU A 120 4.38 -15.66 -12.21
N ALA A 121 4.79 -15.32 -13.43
CA ALA A 121 3.89 -15.23 -14.57
C ALA A 121 3.23 -16.59 -14.89
N ALA A 122 3.97 -17.69 -14.72
CA ALA A 122 3.41 -19.05 -14.88
C ALA A 122 2.40 -19.41 -13.77
N GLU A 123 2.52 -18.77 -12.59
CA GLU A 123 1.56 -18.85 -11.48
C GLU A 123 0.38 -17.87 -11.62
N GLY A 124 0.30 -17.13 -12.73
CA GLY A 124 -0.80 -16.25 -13.07
C GLY A 124 -0.66 -14.82 -12.57
N PHE A 125 0.53 -14.43 -12.07
CA PHE A 125 0.82 -13.03 -11.78
C PHE A 125 0.99 -12.23 -13.09
N GLY A 126 0.49 -11.00 -13.08
CA GLY A 126 0.54 -10.07 -14.19
C GLY A 126 0.69 -8.63 -13.70
N THR A 127 0.85 -7.69 -14.63
CA THR A 127 0.91 -6.25 -14.29
C THR A 127 -0.05 -5.47 -15.16
N ALA A 128 -0.69 -4.46 -14.57
CA ALA A 128 -1.48 -3.47 -15.30
C ALA A 128 -0.63 -2.27 -15.75
N ILE A 129 0.64 -2.20 -15.32
CA ILE A 129 1.59 -1.15 -15.66
C ILE A 129 2.07 -1.32 -17.11
N PRO A 130 1.98 -0.29 -17.97
CA PRO A 130 2.46 -0.35 -19.35
C PRO A 130 3.95 -0.61 -19.45
N GLU A 131 4.34 -1.46 -20.40
CA GLU A 131 5.74 -1.68 -20.76
C GLU A 131 6.39 -0.36 -21.18
N GLY A 132 7.61 -0.11 -20.71
CA GLY A 132 8.36 1.11 -20.99
C GLY A 132 8.14 2.26 -20.00
N THR A 133 7.22 2.10 -19.05
CA THR A 133 7.11 3.02 -17.89
C THR A 133 8.44 3.05 -17.14
N GLN A 134 8.88 4.23 -16.69
CA GLN A 134 10.12 4.43 -15.95
C GLN A 134 9.86 5.10 -14.60
N VAL A 135 10.66 4.76 -13.59
CA VAL A 135 10.77 5.55 -12.36
C VAL A 135 11.70 6.73 -12.63
N LEU A 136 11.16 7.94 -12.61
CA LEU A 136 11.93 9.18 -12.77
C LEU A 136 12.42 9.69 -11.41
N GLY A 137 11.58 9.55 -10.37
CA GLY A 137 11.87 10.01 -9.03
C GLY A 137 11.03 9.30 -7.96
N LEU A 138 11.58 9.29 -6.74
CA LEU A 138 10.83 8.96 -5.54
C LEU A 138 11.37 9.83 -4.40
N SER A 139 10.52 10.68 -3.84
CA SER A 139 10.80 11.46 -2.63
C SER A 139 9.80 11.10 -1.54
N ILE A 140 10.22 11.20 -0.29
CA ILE A 140 9.34 11.01 0.86
C ILE A 140 9.50 12.22 1.77
N GLU A 141 8.44 13.00 1.94
CA GLU A 141 8.39 14.20 2.77
C GLU A 141 7.14 14.12 3.65
N ASP A 142 7.29 14.39 4.96
CA ASP A 142 6.20 14.28 5.93
C ASP A 142 5.40 12.97 5.85
N ARG A 143 6.12 11.87 5.58
CA ARG A 143 5.60 10.50 5.38
C ARG A 143 4.73 10.32 4.14
N ILE A 144 4.65 11.28 3.23
CA ILE A 144 4.00 11.12 1.93
C ILE A 144 5.06 10.84 0.88
N ALA A 145 4.88 9.75 0.14
CA ALA A 145 5.75 9.39 -0.97
C ALA A 145 5.24 10.05 -2.26
N THR A 146 6.08 10.83 -2.94
CA THR A 146 5.78 11.32 -4.29
C THR A 146 6.50 10.42 -5.30
N ALA A 147 5.72 9.65 -6.06
CA ALA A 147 6.23 8.77 -7.11
C ALA A 147 6.14 9.47 -8.47
N ASP A 148 7.30 9.87 -9.00
CA ASP A 148 7.42 10.48 -10.33
C ASP A 148 7.73 9.38 -11.35
N LEU A 149 6.78 9.15 -12.25
CA LEU A 149 6.81 8.11 -13.28
C LEU A 149 6.78 8.75 -14.68
N SER A 150 7.25 8.03 -15.69
CA SER A 150 7.13 8.54 -17.06
C SER A 150 5.70 8.49 -17.58
N SER A 151 5.34 9.38 -18.52
CA SER A 151 3.98 9.47 -19.08
C SER A 151 3.47 8.18 -19.71
N GLU A 152 4.31 7.20 -20.06
CA GLU A 152 3.85 5.88 -20.47
C GLU A 152 2.91 5.23 -19.44
N PHE A 153 3.05 5.55 -18.15
CA PHE A 153 2.20 5.03 -17.07
C PHE A 153 0.71 5.33 -17.28
N GLU A 154 0.36 6.44 -17.92
CA GLU A 154 -1.04 6.83 -18.18
C GLU A 154 -1.63 6.19 -19.44
N THR A 155 -0.82 5.44 -20.20
CA THR A 155 -1.21 4.95 -21.53
C THR A 155 -1.91 3.59 -21.48
N GLY A 156 -2.87 3.40 -22.38
CA GLY A 156 -3.50 2.10 -22.66
C GLY A 156 -4.35 1.52 -21.52
N GLY A 157 -5.07 0.43 -21.83
CA GLY A 157 -5.98 -0.22 -20.88
C GLY A 157 -7.36 0.46 -20.79
N GLY A 158 -8.27 -0.16 -20.04
CA GLY A 158 -9.56 0.41 -19.65
C GLY A 158 -9.58 0.79 -18.17
N SER A 159 -10.72 1.27 -17.67
CA SER A 159 -10.89 1.80 -16.30
C SER A 159 -10.29 0.90 -15.20
N LEU A 160 -10.54 -0.42 -15.28
CA LEU A 160 -10.01 -1.38 -14.31
C LEU A 160 -8.48 -1.47 -14.33
N SER A 161 -7.84 -1.42 -15.50
CA SER A 161 -6.37 -1.46 -15.63
C SER A 161 -5.74 -0.15 -15.17
N MET A 162 -6.40 0.98 -15.41
CA MET A 162 -5.94 2.29 -14.92
C MET A 162 -6.02 2.37 -13.39
N PHE A 163 -7.11 1.85 -12.81
CA PHE A 163 -7.26 1.78 -11.35
C PHE A 163 -6.25 0.81 -10.71
N ALA A 164 -6.12 -0.39 -11.30
CA ALA A 164 -5.22 -1.42 -10.80
C ALA A 164 -3.76 -0.98 -10.76
N ARG A 165 -3.24 -0.31 -11.81
CA ARG A 165 -1.83 0.11 -11.83
C ARG A 165 -1.50 1.15 -10.77
N LEU A 166 -2.43 2.04 -10.43
CA LEU A 166 -2.28 2.96 -9.32
C LEU A 166 -2.21 2.19 -7.99
N GLY A 167 -3.12 1.21 -7.81
CA GLY A 167 -3.12 0.34 -6.63
C GLY A 167 -1.85 -0.49 -6.47
N GLN A 168 -1.28 -0.99 -7.58
CA GLN A 168 0.01 -1.69 -7.56
C GLN A 168 1.13 -0.80 -6.99
N VAL A 169 1.19 0.47 -7.40
CA VAL A 169 2.18 1.43 -6.88
C VAL A 169 1.88 1.79 -5.42
N ALA A 170 0.64 2.13 -5.11
CA ALA A 170 0.22 2.50 -3.76
C ALA A 170 0.55 1.41 -2.75
N CYS A 171 0.05 0.18 -2.96
CA CYS A 171 0.31 -0.95 -2.06
C CYS A 171 1.79 -1.34 -1.95
N THR A 172 2.58 -1.14 -3.02
CA THR A 172 4.02 -1.41 -2.97
C THR A 172 4.78 -0.37 -2.14
N LEU A 173 4.34 0.89 -2.08
CA LEU A 173 5.01 1.92 -1.27
C LEU A 173 4.48 1.99 0.16
N ASP A 174 3.19 1.73 0.36
CA ASP A 174 2.49 1.80 1.65
C ASP A 174 3.01 0.78 2.68
N GLN A 175 3.69 -0.28 2.23
CA GLN A 175 4.32 -1.27 3.12
C GLN A 175 5.42 -0.69 4.03
N PHE A 176 6.00 0.45 3.65
CA PHE A 176 7.14 1.01 4.36
C PHE A 176 6.64 1.91 5.49
N GLU A 177 7.10 1.66 6.72
CA GLU A 177 6.73 2.45 7.91
C GLU A 177 7.06 3.95 7.80
N THR A 178 7.76 4.41 6.77
CA THR A 178 8.01 5.84 6.50
C THR A 178 7.00 6.47 5.55
N VAL A 179 6.03 5.70 5.04
CA VAL A 179 5.02 6.11 4.06
C VAL A 179 3.63 5.93 4.69
N ASP A 180 2.80 6.98 4.63
CA ASP A 180 1.39 7.00 5.03
C ASP A 180 0.46 7.24 3.82
N GLY A 181 1.02 7.40 2.62
CA GLY A 181 0.29 7.67 1.40
C GLY A 181 1.19 8.05 0.24
N VAL A 182 0.63 7.99 -0.97
CA VAL A 182 1.33 8.16 -2.24
C VAL A 182 0.67 9.26 -3.07
N LEU A 183 1.48 10.21 -3.52
CA LEU A 183 1.15 11.17 -4.57
C LEU A 183 1.82 10.74 -5.87
N PHE A 184 1.21 11.07 -7.00
CA PHE A 184 1.71 10.73 -8.33
C PHE A 184 2.13 11.99 -9.09
N GLU A 185 3.30 11.91 -9.71
CA GLU A 185 3.77 12.84 -10.72
C GLU A 185 4.02 12.08 -12.03
N LEU A 186 3.77 12.76 -13.16
CA LEU A 186 4.15 12.26 -14.48
C LEU A 186 5.07 13.26 -15.16
N ASP A 187 6.28 12.81 -15.50
CA ASP A 187 7.33 13.65 -16.08
C ASP A 187 7.61 14.92 -15.24
N GLY A 188 7.55 14.78 -13.90
CA GLY A 188 7.76 15.86 -12.92
C GLY A 188 6.56 16.79 -12.70
N GLU A 189 5.40 16.51 -13.29
CA GLU A 189 4.17 17.31 -13.10
C GLU A 189 3.15 16.55 -12.22
N PRO A 190 2.57 17.18 -11.19
CA PRO A 190 1.54 16.57 -10.35
C PRO A 190 0.30 16.13 -11.13
N VAL A 191 -0.25 14.98 -10.74
CA VAL A 191 -1.47 14.43 -11.34
C VAL A 191 -2.65 14.51 -10.36
N ASP A 192 -3.55 15.47 -10.57
CA ASP A 192 -4.80 15.56 -9.79
C ASP A 192 -5.93 14.70 -10.39
N VAL A 193 -5.87 14.42 -11.69
CA VAL A 193 -6.83 13.58 -12.41
C VAL A 193 -6.06 12.67 -13.35
N PHE A 194 -6.09 11.37 -13.05
CA PHE A 194 -5.38 10.37 -13.83
C PHE A 194 -6.25 9.85 -14.97
N SER A 195 -5.69 9.90 -16.17
CA SER A 195 -6.29 9.39 -17.41
C SER A 195 -7.59 10.09 -17.84
N GLY A 196 -8.09 9.71 -19.02
CA GLY A 196 -9.41 10.09 -19.52
C GLY A 196 -10.59 9.46 -18.75
N GLU A 197 -10.30 8.53 -17.83
CA GLU A 197 -11.29 7.88 -16.96
C GLU A 197 -11.71 8.78 -15.78
N GLY A 198 -10.95 9.83 -15.49
CA GLY A 198 -11.30 10.79 -14.44
C GLY A 198 -11.06 10.28 -13.02
N ILE A 199 -10.05 9.44 -12.81
CA ILE A 199 -9.67 8.98 -11.47
C ILE A 199 -9.06 10.17 -10.72
N ILE A 200 -9.65 10.55 -9.59
CA ILE A 200 -9.21 11.71 -8.81
C ILE A 200 -8.02 11.29 -7.93
N LEU A 201 -6.93 12.05 -7.99
CA LEU A 201 -5.67 11.89 -7.25
C LEU A 201 -5.24 13.21 -6.59
N ASP A 202 -6.20 14.08 -6.23
CA ASP A 202 -5.94 15.37 -5.60
C ASP A 202 -5.56 15.28 -4.10
N HIS A 203 -5.32 14.06 -3.61
CA HIS A 203 -4.83 13.73 -2.28
C HIS A 203 -3.90 12.51 -2.32
N PRO A 204 -3.07 12.28 -1.28
CA PRO A 204 -2.31 11.05 -1.16
C PRO A 204 -3.26 9.84 -1.09
N VAL A 205 -2.99 8.82 -1.89
CA VAL A 205 -3.72 7.55 -1.86
C VAL A 205 -2.91 6.47 -1.13
N THR A 206 -3.61 5.50 -0.56
CA THR A 206 -3.05 4.39 0.22
C THR A 206 -3.48 3.07 -0.41
N CYS A 207 -2.96 1.94 0.09
CA CYS A 207 -3.46 0.63 -0.36
C CYS A 207 -4.96 0.44 -0.05
N ASP A 208 -5.47 1.10 1.00
CA ASP A 208 -6.87 1.05 1.42
C ASP A 208 -7.84 1.61 0.39
N ASP A 209 -7.41 2.61 -0.40
CA ASP A 209 -8.23 3.17 -1.50
C ASP A 209 -8.53 2.13 -2.59
N TYR A 210 -7.82 1.00 -2.58
CA TYR A 210 -7.96 -0.13 -3.51
C TYR A 210 -8.57 -1.38 -2.85
N ALA A 211 -9.26 -1.24 -1.71
CA ALA A 211 -9.79 -2.36 -0.92
C ALA A 211 -10.65 -3.37 -1.71
N ASP A 212 -11.34 -2.94 -2.76
CA ASP A 212 -12.18 -3.82 -3.60
C ASP A 212 -11.36 -4.83 -4.43
N ILE A 213 -10.08 -4.55 -4.64
CA ILE A 213 -9.15 -5.40 -5.39
C ILE A 213 -7.97 -5.87 -4.53
N VAL A 214 -8.00 -5.66 -3.21
CA VAL A 214 -6.95 -6.15 -2.29
C VAL A 214 -7.51 -7.31 -1.45
N PRO A 215 -6.75 -8.39 -1.18
CA PRO A 215 -7.22 -9.53 -0.41
C PRO A 215 -7.63 -9.11 1.00
N ALA A 216 -8.72 -9.67 1.54
CA ALA A 216 -9.26 -9.30 2.85
C ALA A 216 -8.22 -9.40 3.99
N ILE A 217 -7.23 -10.28 3.87
CA ILE A 217 -6.10 -10.43 4.79
C ILE A 217 -4.81 -10.34 3.98
N THR A 218 -3.86 -9.55 4.48
CA THR A 218 -2.49 -9.48 3.97
C THR A 218 -1.55 -9.80 5.12
N VAL A 219 -0.38 -10.36 4.81
CA VAL A 219 0.65 -10.68 5.79
C VAL A 219 1.92 -9.99 5.34
N GLU A 220 2.46 -9.11 6.18
CA GLU A 220 3.71 -8.39 5.94
C GLU A 220 4.88 -9.08 6.62
N GLN A 221 4.65 -9.71 7.78
CA GLN A 221 5.64 -10.54 8.46
C GLN A 221 4.99 -11.78 9.09
N PRO A 222 5.69 -12.92 9.09
CA PRO A 222 6.97 -13.14 8.41
C PRO A 222 6.81 -13.20 6.88
N HIS A 223 7.93 -13.07 6.18
CA HIS A 223 8.00 -13.22 4.72
C HIS A 223 8.02 -14.71 4.33
N ASP A 224 7.65 -15.00 3.07
CA ASP A 224 7.74 -16.36 2.52
C ASP A 224 9.17 -16.91 2.60
N GLY A 225 9.31 -18.15 3.08
CA GLY A 225 10.58 -18.84 3.25
C GLY A 225 11.44 -18.35 4.43
N GLN A 226 11.00 -17.32 5.16
CA GLN A 226 11.77 -16.74 6.26
C GLN A 226 12.05 -17.77 7.37
N GLU A 227 13.27 -17.74 7.90
CA GLU A 227 13.62 -18.43 9.14
C GLU A 227 13.06 -17.67 10.35
N VAL A 228 12.28 -18.35 11.20
CA VAL A 228 11.60 -17.72 12.34
C VAL A 228 11.91 -18.46 13.64
N GLU A 229 12.20 -17.69 14.68
CA GLU A 229 12.37 -18.16 16.06
C GLU A 229 11.11 -17.91 16.89
N SER A 230 11.04 -18.48 18.09
CA SER A 230 9.91 -18.32 19.02
C SER A 230 10.20 -17.23 20.08
N PRO A 231 9.29 -16.27 20.31
CA PRO A 231 8.05 -16.03 19.58
C PRO A 231 8.29 -15.37 18.21
N VAL A 232 7.47 -15.75 17.23
CA VAL A 232 7.44 -15.08 15.92
C VAL A 232 6.41 -13.96 15.93
N LEU A 233 6.80 -12.78 15.44
CA LEU A 233 5.88 -11.69 15.16
C LEU A 233 5.13 -11.98 13.85
N VAL A 234 3.80 -12.02 13.92
CA VAL A 234 2.94 -12.07 12.75
C VAL A 234 2.21 -10.75 12.66
N LYS A 235 2.38 -10.04 11.54
CA LYS A 235 1.79 -8.71 11.31
C LYS A 235 1.32 -8.55 9.87
N GLY A 236 0.34 -7.68 9.67
CA GLY A 236 -0.17 -7.28 8.35
C GLY A 236 -1.45 -6.47 8.51
N THR A 237 -2.29 -6.44 7.48
CA THR A 237 -3.56 -5.72 7.53
C THR A 237 -4.74 -6.63 7.19
N ALA A 238 -5.91 -6.31 7.75
CA ALA A 238 -7.13 -7.07 7.49
C ALA A 238 -8.37 -6.17 7.43
N ASN A 239 -9.31 -6.54 6.57
CA ASN A 239 -10.68 -6.02 6.55
C ASN A 239 -11.62 -7.23 6.65
N VAL A 240 -11.87 -7.66 7.88
CA VAL A 240 -12.57 -8.91 8.21
C VAL A 240 -13.66 -8.67 9.25
N PHE A 241 -14.61 -9.60 9.33
CA PHE A 241 -15.74 -9.47 10.26
C PHE A 241 -15.25 -9.42 11.72
N GLU A 242 -15.81 -8.47 12.50
CA GLU A 242 -15.43 -8.21 13.90
C GLU A 242 -13.93 -7.91 14.13
N ALA A 243 -13.17 -7.63 13.06
CA ALA A 243 -11.72 -7.47 13.09
C ALA A 243 -10.95 -8.71 13.57
N ASN A 244 -11.59 -9.88 13.70
CA ASN A 244 -10.96 -11.07 14.27
C ASN A 244 -10.00 -11.72 13.27
N VAL A 245 -8.74 -11.84 13.68
CA VAL A 245 -7.67 -12.49 12.91
C VAL A 245 -7.11 -13.63 13.73
N THR A 246 -7.24 -14.85 13.23
CA THR A 246 -6.66 -16.06 13.84
C THR A 246 -5.33 -16.38 13.16
N VAL A 247 -4.33 -16.72 13.98
CA VAL A 247 -3.01 -17.14 13.53
C VAL A 247 -2.73 -18.54 14.03
N GLN A 248 -2.33 -19.43 13.12
CA GLN A 248 -1.94 -20.80 13.40
C GLN A 248 -0.52 -21.05 12.91
N ILE A 249 0.24 -21.88 13.63
CA ILE A 249 1.52 -22.39 13.17
C ILE A 249 1.40 -23.90 12.98
N LEU A 250 1.71 -24.36 11.77
CA LEU A 250 1.71 -25.76 11.37
C LEU A 250 3.17 -26.26 11.26
N ASP A 251 3.43 -27.47 11.76
CA ASP A 251 4.71 -28.16 11.58
C ASP A 251 4.88 -28.72 10.16
N SER A 252 6.05 -29.34 9.89
CA SER A 252 6.37 -29.99 8.61
C SER A 252 5.41 -31.10 8.18
N ARG A 253 4.55 -31.60 9.07
CA ARG A 253 3.51 -32.60 8.79
C ARG A 253 2.11 -31.98 8.68
N GLY A 254 2.01 -30.66 8.71
CA GLY A 254 0.75 -29.93 8.71
C GLY A 254 -0.03 -29.99 10.03
N ARG A 255 0.61 -30.39 11.13
CA ARG A 255 -0.04 -30.43 12.45
C ARG A 255 0.07 -29.07 13.11
N GLN A 256 -1.04 -28.56 13.64
CA GLN A 256 -1.04 -27.33 14.42
C GLN A 256 -0.22 -27.51 15.72
N ILE A 257 0.79 -26.66 15.89
CA ILE A 257 1.66 -26.63 17.08
C ILE A 257 1.47 -25.37 17.93
N ALA A 258 0.92 -24.31 17.34
CA ALA A 258 0.51 -23.10 18.05
C ALA A 258 -0.74 -22.49 17.39
N THR A 259 -1.54 -21.79 18.19
CA THR A 259 -2.64 -20.96 17.70
C THR A 259 -2.86 -19.81 18.67
N THR A 260 -3.18 -18.64 18.12
CA THR A 260 -3.64 -17.48 18.85
C THR A 260 -4.60 -16.69 17.97
N PHE A 261 -5.20 -15.65 18.52
CA PHE A 261 -5.94 -14.67 17.75
C PHE A 261 -5.51 -13.26 18.19
N THR A 262 -5.83 -12.29 17.35
CA THR A 262 -5.74 -10.87 17.63
C THR A 262 -6.88 -10.15 16.91
N THR A 263 -6.99 -8.85 17.13
CA THR A 263 -7.93 -7.99 16.40
C THR A 263 -7.15 -7.00 15.55
N ALA A 264 -7.59 -6.80 14.30
CA ALA A 264 -7.17 -5.64 13.53
C ALA A 264 -7.64 -4.34 14.19
N THR A 265 -6.96 -3.23 13.94
CA THR A 265 -7.33 -1.90 14.47
C THR A 265 -8.69 -1.42 13.95
N CYS A 266 -9.15 -1.99 12.83
CA CYS A 266 -10.44 -1.75 12.22
C CYS A 266 -11.11 -3.07 11.80
N GLY A 267 -12.44 -3.08 11.76
CA GLY A 267 -13.25 -4.25 11.37
C GLY A 267 -14.02 -4.03 10.07
N THR A 268 -15.10 -4.79 9.86
CA THR A 268 -15.90 -4.79 8.62
C THR A 268 -16.06 -3.42 7.96
N GLY A 269 -15.61 -3.33 6.70
CA GLY A 269 -15.75 -2.12 5.88
C GLY A 269 -14.62 -1.12 6.08
N CYS A 270 -13.60 -1.48 6.85
CA CYS A 270 -12.43 -0.65 7.14
C CYS A 270 -11.22 -1.57 7.33
N ARG A 271 -10.15 -1.32 6.59
CA ARG A 271 -8.90 -2.06 6.75
C ARG A 271 -8.20 -1.57 8.01
N GLY A 272 -7.55 -2.48 8.73
CA GLY A 272 -6.76 -2.14 9.90
C GLY A 272 -5.58 -3.07 10.10
N ASP A 273 -4.56 -2.55 10.76
CA ASP A 273 -3.34 -3.28 11.11
C ASP A 273 -3.63 -4.31 12.20
N TYR A 274 -2.96 -5.45 12.12
CA TYR A 274 -2.89 -6.41 13.22
C TYR A 274 -1.43 -6.81 13.46
N ALA A 275 -1.10 -7.09 14.71
CA ALA A 275 0.19 -7.62 15.10
C ALA A 275 0.04 -8.53 16.32
N VAL A 276 0.68 -9.70 16.29
CA VAL A 276 0.67 -10.64 17.42
C VAL A 276 1.95 -11.46 17.47
N ASN A 277 2.48 -11.67 18.68
CA ASN A 277 3.59 -12.59 18.90
C ASN A 277 3.05 -13.99 19.19
N VAL A 278 3.49 -14.98 18.41
CA VAL A 278 3.04 -16.37 18.53
C VAL A 278 4.21 -17.23 19.00
N SER A 279 4.11 -17.73 20.23
CA SER A 279 5.08 -18.69 20.76
C SER A 279 4.80 -20.09 20.21
N PHE A 280 5.84 -20.76 19.76
CA PHE A 280 5.82 -22.18 19.37
C PHE A 280 7.05 -22.90 19.92
N GLN A 281 7.10 -24.22 19.75
CA GLN A 281 8.25 -25.03 20.13
C GLN A 281 8.47 -26.14 19.10
N VAL A 282 9.71 -26.31 18.66
CA VAL A 282 10.16 -27.40 17.78
C VAL A 282 11.48 -27.98 18.30
N ASP A 283 11.71 -29.28 18.13
CA ASP A 283 12.95 -29.92 18.64
C ASP A 283 14.17 -29.72 17.73
N ARG A 284 13.92 -29.28 16.50
CA ARG A 284 14.91 -29.07 15.44
C ARG A 284 14.33 -28.15 14.37
N GLU A 285 15.22 -27.53 13.60
CA GLU A 285 14.89 -26.82 12.37
C GLU A 285 14.04 -27.71 11.45
N GLN A 286 12.93 -27.16 10.95
CA GLN A 286 12.04 -27.83 10.00
C GLN A 286 11.19 -26.84 9.20
N PRO A 287 10.70 -27.22 8.01
CA PRO A 287 9.66 -26.47 7.33
C PRO A 287 8.41 -26.34 8.20
N GLY A 288 7.73 -25.21 8.10
CA GLY A 288 6.45 -24.97 8.71
C GLY A 288 5.57 -24.07 7.84
N THR A 289 4.37 -23.78 8.33
CA THR A 289 3.48 -22.83 7.68
C THR A 289 2.77 -22.01 8.73
N ILE A 290 2.88 -20.69 8.64
CA ILE A 290 2.00 -19.78 9.36
C ILE A 290 0.72 -19.63 8.54
N VAL A 291 -0.43 -19.81 9.16
CA VAL A 291 -1.73 -19.62 8.52
C VAL A 291 -2.44 -18.48 9.23
N VAL A 292 -2.79 -17.45 8.48
CA VAL A 292 -3.58 -16.33 8.95
C VAL A 292 -4.96 -16.41 8.29
N HIS A 293 -6.02 -16.38 9.08
CA HIS A 293 -7.37 -16.51 8.55
C HIS A 293 -8.37 -15.75 9.45
N ASP A 294 -9.54 -15.46 8.91
CA ASP A 294 -10.64 -14.90 9.68
C ASP A 294 -11.50 -15.99 10.33
N ASP A 295 -12.55 -15.58 11.04
CA ASP A 295 -13.47 -16.52 11.67
C ASP A 295 -14.34 -17.22 10.61
N ASP A 296 -14.52 -18.54 10.78
CA ASP A 296 -15.55 -19.31 10.07
C ASP A 296 -16.92 -19.05 10.71
N ALA A 297 -17.42 -17.80 10.58
CA ALA A 297 -18.70 -17.38 11.14
C ALA A 297 -19.88 -18.19 10.58
N ALA A 298 -19.72 -18.78 9.38
CA ALA A 298 -20.70 -19.64 8.75
C ALA A 298 -20.68 -21.09 9.29
N GLY A 299 -19.69 -21.46 10.10
CA GLY A 299 -19.56 -22.80 10.70
C GLY A 299 -19.37 -23.91 9.66
N THR A 300 -18.75 -23.61 8.53
CA THR A 300 -18.55 -24.53 7.40
C THR A 300 -17.35 -25.47 7.57
N GLY A 301 -16.53 -25.21 8.58
CA GLY A 301 -15.22 -25.83 8.81
C GLY A 301 -14.10 -25.20 7.98
N THR A 302 -14.35 -24.13 7.23
CA THR A 302 -13.34 -23.44 6.41
C THR A 302 -13.56 -21.94 6.48
N PRO A 303 -12.58 -21.17 6.99
CA PRO A 303 -12.69 -19.72 7.01
C PRO A 303 -12.77 -19.17 5.57
N PRO A 304 -13.56 -18.13 5.32
CA PRO A 304 -13.73 -17.58 3.97
C PRO A 304 -12.42 -16.97 3.43
N HIS A 305 -11.57 -16.42 4.29
CA HIS A 305 -10.29 -15.84 3.90
C HIS A 305 -9.14 -16.53 4.64
N SER A 306 -8.13 -16.98 3.90
CA SER A 306 -6.94 -17.61 4.48
C SER A 306 -5.71 -17.33 3.64
N VAL A 307 -4.64 -16.90 4.32
CA VAL A 307 -3.30 -16.73 3.77
C VAL A 307 -2.38 -17.74 4.43
N ARG A 308 -1.50 -18.35 3.64
CA ARG A 308 -0.54 -19.38 4.09
C ARG A 308 0.86 -18.91 3.75
N ILE A 309 1.73 -18.87 4.74
CA ILE A 309 3.09 -18.36 4.64
C ILE A 309 4.04 -19.51 5.00
N PRO A 310 4.59 -20.21 4.00
CA PRO A 310 5.74 -21.09 4.17
C PRO A 310 6.86 -20.40 4.93
N VAL A 311 7.40 -21.06 5.96
CA VAL A 311 8.53 -20.56 6.77
C VAL A 311 9.43 -21.72 7.18
N THR A 312 10.63 -21.40 7.66
CA THR A 312 11.51 -22.36 8.34
C THR A 312 11.45 -22.11 9.85
N LEU A 313 10.92 -23.07 10.60
CA LEU A 313 10.78 -22.97 12.06
C LEU A 313 12.07 -23.39 12.75
N LEU A 314 12.62 -22.51 13.59
CA LEU A 314 13.81 -22.76 14.40
C LEU A 314 13.43 -23.18 15.84
N PRO A 315 14.26 -24.00 16.53
CA PRO A 315 14.02 -24.47 17.90
C PRO A 315 13.89 -23.38 18.97
#